data_AF-A0A1V6HBX5-F1
#
_entry.id   AF-A0A1V6HBX5-F1
#
_cell.length_a   1.000
_cell.length_b   1.000
_cell.length_c   1.000
_cell.angle_alpha   90.00
_cell.angle_beta   90.00
_cell.angle_gamma   90.00
#
_symmetry.space_group_name_H-M   'P 1'
#
loop_
_entity.id
_entity.type
_entity.pdbx_description
1 polymer ?
#
loop_
_entity_poly.entity_id
_entity_poly.type
_entity_poly.pdbx_seq_one_letter_code
_entity_poly.pdbx_strand_id
1 'polypeptide(L)'
;MWKEYKAGTLFTDERKDAWMRRFLLWTAFAFFGLSTLGKGLLGFMLPGALLGLYLLISGEWRALKRLEIGRGVLVMCLVMLPWYLGMFAKHGQAFYNRFLVHDHFNRIGAGVHALDSGTFEHMLKWLSIGMFPWFALVPLLFWGLARLRLKDASGPSRTKLFLYIWGFFAYLLFSLSATTFHHYIFPALPPTAMLIGIMLNEFLDDRTWVPRVLILAGIGILIGIGLTIRSDPQSFRNMFTYKYDREWPENPPIDPDATVGPNTDKTWAESTYYANTPTIIHKLLKAKPLQYRTFITVIMVLATIALILMIFTPKIRKVGTLGLWGSALLLAYWCLNWYMPMLTPSWSVKYVFEDYFSRCEIVPNPPEIEEAYEPLLSKIGLGFIPDAFGSKPKRVCREDIVAWLITWRGETYYTSSEIKPLMKQNQLAPYLETLNKGNTFYALTQANRINGLRTALNRETETLKKKGVPGLTDITSWKVEAVHQESAYFALAKATPIRGPVEEEEVDKPAPESEPEEEPVDIPPPGM
;
A
#
# COMPACT_ATOMS: atom_id res chain seq x y z
N MET A 1 -13.77 -6.05 43.36
CA MET A 1 -13.72 -7.43 42.82
C MET A 1 -14.10 -8.49 43.86
N TRP A 2 -13.27 -8.84 44.86
CA TRP A 2 -13.60 -9.91 45.83
C TRP A 2 -14.88 -9.66 46.67
N LYS A 3 -15.10 -8.43 47.13
CA LYS A 3 -16.35 -8.03 47.82
C LYS A 3 -17.59 -8.12 46.93
N GLU A 4 -17.44 -7.87 45.63
CA GLU A 4 -18.53 -7.88 44.65
C GLU A 4 -18.83 -9.29 44.15
N TYR A 5 -17.80 -10.14 44.08
CA TYR A 5 -17.94 -11.59 43.87
C TYR A 5 -18.78 -12.21 44.99
N LYS A 6 -18.43 -11.94 46.27
CA LYS A 6 -19.20 -12.41 47.42
C LYS A 6 -20.63 -11.84 47.46
N ALA A 7 -20.85 -10.65 46.92
CA ALA A 7 -22.16 -10.02 46.86
C ALA A 7 -23.01 -10.47 45.65
N GLY A 8 -22.50 -11.34 44.77
CA GLY A 8 -23.19 -11.77 43.55
C GLY A 8 -23.33 -10.68 42.48
N THR A 9 -22.78 -9.47 42.69
CA THR A 9 -22.93 -8.32 41.80
C THR A 9 -21.87 -8.25 40.70
N LEU A 10 -20.90 -9.18 40.71
CA LEU A 10 -19.81 -9.21 39.74
C LEU A 10 -20.27 -9.59 38.32
N PHE A 11 -21.31 -10.42 38.21
CA PHE A 11 -21.79 -10.98 36.94
C PHE A 11 -23.19 -10.45 36.52
N THR A 12 -23.65 -9.34 37.09
CA THR A 12 -24.88 -8.69 36.64
C THR A 12 -24.69 -8.07 35.26
N ASP A 13 -25.77 -7.95 34.48
CA ASP A 13 -25.69 -7.42 33.12
C ASP A 13 -25.24 -5.95 33.09
N GLU A 14 -25.66 -5.15 34.08
CA GLU A 14 -25.17 -3.78 34.27
C GLU A 14 -23.65 -3.71 34.49
N ARG A 15 -23.09 -4.68 35.24
CA ARG A 15 -21.65 -4.76 35.51
C ARG A 15 -20.88 -5.18 34.27
N LYS A 16 -21.42 -6.13 33.51
CA LYS A 16 -20.87 -6.56 32.21
C LYS A 16 -20.86 -5.40 31.22
N ASP A 17 -21.95 -4.64 31.13
CA ASP A 17 -22.05 -3.46 30.26
C ASP A 17 -21.04 -2.38 30.62
N ALA A 18 -20.86 -2.11 31.92
CA ALA A 18 -19.86 -1.14 32.38
C ALA A 18 -18.42 -1.58 32.03
N TRP A 19 -18.10 -2.86 32.20
CA TRP A 19 -16.80 -3.43 31.85
C TRP A 19 -16.57 -3.40 30.34
N MET A 20 -17.55 -3.87 29.56
CA MET A 20 -17.50 -3.91 28.10
C MET A 20 -17.29 -2.50 27.54
N ARG A 21 -18.06 -1.52 28.04
CA ARG A 21 -17.90 -0.12 27.64
C ARG A 21 -16.50 0.41 27.93
N ARG A 22 -15.93 0.15 29.11
CA ARG A 22 -14.56 0.58 29.44
C ARG A 22 -13.53 -0.08 28.52
N PHE A 23 -13.65 -1.39 28.33
CA PHE A 23 -12.78 -2.14 27.44
C PHE A 23 -12.83 -1.58 26.01
N LEU A 24 -14.01 -1.33 25.46
CA LEU A 24 -14.19 -0.75 24.13
C LEU A 24 -13.61 0.67 24.03
N LEU A 25 -13.80 1.51 25.06
CA LEU A 25 -13.21 2.86 25.09
C LEU A 25 -11.68 2.78 25.09
N TRP A 26 -11.07 1.99 25.97
CA TRP A 26 -9.62 1.87 26.04
C TRP A 26 -9.04 1.27 24.75
N THR A 27 -9.75 0.31 24.16
CA THR A 27 -9.41 -0.26 22.84
C THR A 27 -9.45 0.80 21.75
N ALA A 28 -10.47 1.68 21.74
CA ALA A 28 -10.53 2.80 20.79
C ALA A 28 -9.34 3.76 20.96
N PHE A 29 -8.98 4.11 22.20
CA PHE A 29 -7.80 4.95 22.47
C PHE A 29 -6.47 4.27 22.07
N ALA A 30 -6.35 2.96 22.29
CA ALA A 30 -5.21 2.19 21.79
C ALA A 30 -5.14 2.24 20.25
N PHE A 31 -6.28 2.12 19.56
CA PHE A 31 -6.33 2.28 18.10
C PHE A 31 -6.04 3.70 17.63
N PHE A 32 -6.38 4.75 18.40
CA PHE A 32 -5.93 6.11 18.08
C PHE A 32 -4.41 6.22 18.17
N GLY A 33 -3.79 5.58 19.18
CA GLY A 33 -2.33 5.50 19.30
C GLY A 33 -1.69 4.76 18.12
N LEU A 34 -2.21 3.57 17.77
CA LEU A 34 -1.76 2.79 16.62
C LEU A 34 -1.96 3.54 15.29
N SER A 35 -3.10 4.20 15.11
CA SER A 35 -3.34 5.02 13.92
C SER A 35 -2.37 6.19 13.84
N THR A 36 -1.96 6.75 14.99
CA THR A 36 -0.98 7.83 15.05
C THR A 36 0.41 7.32 14.65
N LEU A 37 0.80 6.15 15.12
CA LEU A 37 2.02 5.48 14.65
C LEU A 37 1.96 5.16 13.15
N GLY A 38 0.79 4.76 12.65
CA GLY A 38 0.61 4.39 11.24
C GLY A 38 0.61 5.57 10.26
N LYS A 39 0.07 6.74 10.65
CA LYS A 39 -0.11 7.88 9.72
C LYS A 39 0.12 9.26 10.33
N GLY A 40 0.86 9.34 11.43
CA GLY A 40 1.18 10.60 12.11
C GLY A 40 -0.01 11.23 12.83
N LEU A 41 0.04 12.54 13.07
CA LEU A 41 -0.89 13.24 13.98
C LEU A 41 -2.37 13.11 13.58
N LEU A 42 -2.65 12.86 12.30
CA LEU A 42 -4.01 12.60 11.81
C LEU A 42 -4.72 11.46 12.56
N GLY A 43 -3.96 10.47 13.06
CA GLY A 43 -4.51 9.30 13.74
C GLY A 43 -5.34 9.62 14.98
N PHE A 44 -5.00 10.67 15.73
CA PHE A 44 -5.81 11.13 16.87
C PHE A 44 -6.55 12.45 16.58
N MET A 45 -6.02 13.31 15.71
CA MET A 45 -6.65 14.59 15.38
C MET A 45 -8.01 14.40 14.69
N LEU A 46 -8.13 13.42 13.78
CA LEU A 46 -9.38 13.14 13.09
C LEU A 46 -10.48 12.67 14.06
N PRO A 47 -10.27 11.63 14.90
CA PRO A 47 -11.24 11.28 15.96
C PRO A 47 -11.56 12.43 16.92
N GLY A 48 -10.57 13.24 17.29
CA GLY A 48 -10.76 14.40 18.16
C GLY A 48 -11.68 15.46 17.54
N ALA A 49 -11.46 15.80 16.27
CA ALA A 49 -12.31 16.72 15.52
C ALA A 49 -13.74 16.18 15.36
N LEU A 50 -13.88 14.88 15.08
CA LEU A 50 -15.19 14.21 15.00
C LEU A 50 -15.96 14.26 16.31
N LEU A 51 -15.28 13.99 17.44
CA LEU A 51 -15.87 14.11 18.76
C LEU A 51 -16.30 15.56 19.03
N GLY A 52 -15.44 16.54 18.72
CA GLY A 52 -15.77 17.97 18.87
C GLY A 52 -17.02 18.36 18.07
N LEU A 53 -17.08 18.01 16.79
CA LEU A 53 -18.25 18.27 15.93
C LEU A 53 -19.51 17.57 16.43
N TYR A 54 -19.40 16.32 16.87
CA TYR A 54 -20.51 15.59 17.48
C TYR A 54 -21.05 16.32 18.71
N LEU A 55 -20.17 16.77 19.62
CA LEU A 55 -20.60 17.49 20.83
C LEU A 55 -21.24 18.83 20.51
N LEU A 56 -20.71 19.57 19.53
CA LEU A 56 -21.25 20.84 19.07
C LEU A 56 -22.66 20.67 18.49
N ILE A 57 -22.88 19.67 17.63
CA ILE A 57 -24.15 19.44 16.95
C ILE A 57 -25.19 18.80 17.88
N SER A 58 -24.79 17.84 18.72
CA SER A 58 -25.69 17.11 19.61
C SER A 58 -26.00 17.85 20.93
N GLY A 59 -25.14 18.79 21.33
CA GLY A 59 -25.18 19.46 22.63
C GLY A 59 -24.78 18.58 23.82
N GLU A 60 -24.32 17.35 23.59
CA GLU A 60 -24.10 16.34 24.63
C GLU A 60 -22.76 16.47 25.38
N TRP A 61 -22.41 17.65 25.86
CA TRP A 61 -21.14 17.89 26.59
C TRP A 61 -20.92 16.96 27.79
N ARG A 62 -22.00 16.48 28.41
CA ARG A 62 -21.94 15.47 29.49
C ARG A 62 -21.31 14.14 29.04
N ALA A 63 -21.28 13.85 27.74
CA ALA A 63 -20.62 12.67 27.18
C ALA A 63 -19.11 12.65 27.48
N LEU A 64 -18.44 13.80 27.60
CA LEU A 64 -17.01 13.84 27.95
C LEU A 64 -16.71 13.15 29.29
N LYS A 65 -17.60 13.29 30.28
CA LYS A 65 -17.48 12.60 31.57
C LYS A 65 -17.59 11.08 31.43
N ARG A 66 -18.25 10.60 30.38
CA ARG A 66 -18.49 9.19 30.08
C ARG A 66 -17.38 8.56 29.22
N LEU A 67 -16.56 9.36 28.56
CA LEU A 67 -15.54 8.85 27.63
C LEU A 67 -14.20 8.49 28.30
N GLU A 68 -14.08 8.68 29.63
CA GLU A 68 -12.85 8.43 30.39
C GLU A 68 -11.60 9.10 29.76
N ILE A 69 -11.75 10.30 29.19
CA ILE A 69 -10.74 10.97 28.35
C ILE A 69 -9.33 10.92 28.96
N GLY A 70 -9.17 11.20 30.26
CA GLY A 70 -7.85 11.17 30.91
C GLY A 70 -7.19 9.78 30.87
N ARG A 71 -7.93 8.71 31.17
CA ARG A 71 -7.43 7.33 31.10
C ARG A 71 -7.21 6.90 29.66
N GLY A 72 -8.10 7.31 28.77
CA GLY A 72 -7.98 7.07 27.34
C GLY A 72 -6.72 7.68 26.75
N VAL A 73 -6.45 8.95 27.02
CA VAL A 73 -5.23 9.64 26.60
C VAL A 73 -4.00 8.96 27.16
N LEU A 74 -4.03 8.50 28.42
CA LEU A 74 -2.93 7.71 28.98
C LEU A 74 -2.68 6.42 28.18
N VAL A 75 -3.72 5.65 27.86
CA VAL A 75 -3.60 4.44 27.02
C VAL A 75 -3.04 4.79 25.63
N MET A 76 -3.56 5.83 24.98
CA MET A 76 -3.08 6.30 23.68
C MET A 76 -1.60 6.67 23.73
N CYS A 77 -1.19 7.42 24.75
CA CYS A 77 0.20 7.83 24.97
C CYS A 77 1.12 6.63 25.23
N LEU A 78 0.69 5.65 26.03
CA LEU A 78 1.47 4.42 26.27
C LEU A 78 1.71 3.62 24.99
N VAL A 79 0.78 3.69 24.03
CA VAL A 79 0.95 3.04 22.73
C VAL A 79 1.88 3.86 21.81
N MET A 80 1.63 5.15 21.64
CA MET A 80 2.31 5.93 20.60
C MET A 80 3.64 6.57 21.04
N LEU A 81 3.74 7.06 22.28
CA LEU A 81 4.89 7.86 22.71
C LEU A 81 6.23 7.10 22.72
N PRO A 82 6.33 5.82 23.10
CA PRO A 82 7.63 5.14 23.17
C PRO A 82 8.43 5.24 21.86
N TRP A 83 7.76 5.06 20.71
CA TRP A 83 8.42 5.18 19.41
C TRP A 83 8.84 6.62 19.10
N TYR A 84 7.95 7.59 19.30
CA TYR A 84 8.28 9.00 19.05
C TYR A 84 9.41 9.50 19.95
N LEU A 85 9.38 9.18 21.24
CA LEU A 85 10.44 9.52 22.18
C LEU A 85 11.77 8.89 21.77
N GLY A 86 11.77 7.64 21.32
CA GLY A 86 12.96 6.99 20.76
C GLY A 86 13.49 7.70 19.51
N MET A 87 12.61 8.12 18.59
CA MET A 87 13.01 8.86 17.39
C MET A 87 13.58 10.24 17.71
N PHE A 88 12.98 10.97 18.65
CA PHE A 88 13.50 12.25 19.11
C PHE A 88 14.83 12.09 19.86
N ALA A 89 14.97 11.07 20.71
CA ALA A 89 16.23 10.80 21.42
C ALA A 89 17.36 10.40 20.47
N LYS A 90 17.07 9.61 19.43
CA LYS A 90 18.07 9.12 18.47
C LYS A 90 18.46 10.13 17.40
N HIS A 91 17.50 10.92 16.91
CA HIS A 91 17.68 11.76 15.71
C HIS A 91 17.49 13.27 15.94
N GLY A 92 17.01 13.68 17.12
CA GLY A 92 16.90 15.08 17.53
C GLY A 92 16.21 15.98 16.49
N GLN A 93 16.86 17.10 16.17
CA GLN A 93 16.30 18.16 15.32
C GLN A 93 16.00 17.71 13.89
N ALA A 94 16.77 16.76 13.34
CA ALA A 94 16.54 16.25 11.99
C ALA A 94 15.16 15.58 11.88
N PHE A 95 14.78 14.80 12.89
CA PHE A 95 13.45 14.19 12.95
C PHE A 95 12.36 15.24 13.15
N TYR A 96 12.55 16.22 14.04
CA TYR A 96 11.60 17.32 14.24
C TYR A 96 11.27 18.06 12.93
N ASN A 97 12.32 18.53 12.24
CA ASN A 97 12.18 19.30 11.01
C ASN A 97 11.50 18.49 9.90
N ARG A 98 11.85 17.20 9.77
CA ARG A 98 11.25 16.36 8.75
C ARG A 98 9.81 15.98 9.09
N PHE A 99 9.60 15.38 10.25
CA PHE A 99 8.32 14.79 10.62
C PHE A 99 7.26 15.86 10.94
N LEU A 100 7.53 16.78 11.87
CA LEU A 100 6.52 17.76 12.29
C LEU A 100 6.40 18.91 11.29
N VAL A 101 7.52 19.57 10.95
CA VAL A 101 7.48 20.77 10.10
C VAL A 101 7.16 20.41 8.66
N HIS A 102 7.99 19.60 8.00
CA HIS A 102 7.80 19.30 6.59
C HIS A 102 6.57 18.41 6.34
N ASP A 103 6.46 17.26 7.02
CA ASP A 103 5.46 16.26 6.66
C ASP A 103 4.05 16.53 7.22
N HIS A 104 3.91 17.33 8.28
CA HIS A 104 2.59 17.72 8.81
C HIS A 104 2.26 19.18 8.50
N PHE A 105 3.02 20.15 9.00
CA PHE A 105 2.64 21.56 8.85
C PHE A 105 2.77 22.07 7.41
N ASN A 106 3.91 21.86 6.75
CA ASN A 106 4.12 22.33 5.38
C ASN A 106 3.24 21.58 4.38
N ARG A 107 2.98 20.29 4.59
CA ARG A 107 2.05 19.55 3.72
C ARG A 107 0.60 19.97 3.88
N ILE A 108 0.17 20.37 5.09
CA ILE A 108 -1.16 20.94 5.32
C ILE A 108 -1.28 22.35 4.71
N GLY A 109 -0.26 23.19 4.87
CA GLY A 109 -0.31 24.61 4.46
C GLY A 109 0.13 24.93 3.03
N ALA A 110 1.06 24.17 2.44
CA ALA A 110 1.74 24.53 1.18
C ALA A 110 1.61 23.50 0.05
N GLY A 111 0.91 22.37 0.25
CA GLY A 111 0.58 21.42 -0.83
C GLY A 111 1.80 20.88 -1.59
N VAL A 112 2.70 20.15 -0.91
CA VAL A 112 4.01 19.80 -1.47
C VAL A 112 3.98 18.69 -2.55
N HIS A 113 2.86 17.98 -2.76
CA HIS A 113 2.73 16.99 -3.84
C HIS A 113 1.30 16.89 -4.42
N ALA A 114 0.76 17.96 -4.98
CA ALA A 114 -0.50 17.88 -5.73
C ALA A 114 -0.28 17.09 -7.04
N LEU A 115 -0.65 15.80 -7.06
CA LEU A 115 -0.73 15.02 -8.30
C LEU A 115 -2.03 15.30 -9.04
N ASP A 116 -3.09 15.65 -8.31
CA ASP A 116 -4.39 16.08 -8.82
C ASP A 116 -4.94 17.20 -7.93
N SER A 117 -5.75 18.09 -8.51
CA SER A 117 -6.59 18.99 -7.72
C SER A 117 -7.65 18.16 -7.00
N GLY A 118 -7.55 18.12 -5.68
CA GLY A 118 -8.55 17.49 -4.83
C GLY A 118 -9.88 18.20 -4.95
N THR A 119 -10.74 17.77 -5.87
CA THR A 119 -12.10 18.31 -5.98
C THR A 119 -13.09 17.36 -5.31
N PHE A 120 -14.27 17.91 -4.97
CA PHE A 120 -15.40 17.12 -4.49
C PHE A 120 -15.69 15.93 -5.42
N GLU A 121 -15.73 16.16 -6.74
CA GLU A 121 -16.02 15.13 -7.74
C GLU A 121 -14.95 14.04 -7.80
N HIS A 122 -13.68 14.42 -7.59
CA HIS A 122 -12.57 13.47 -7.56
C HIS A 122 -12.72 12.47 -6.40
N MET A 123 -12.99 12.96 -5.17
CA MET A 123 -13.23 12.07 -4.02
C MET A 123 -14.50 11.22 -4.19
N LEU A 124 -15.55 11.78 -4.81
CA LEU A 124 -16.78 11.05 -5.11
C LEU A 124 -16.53 9.87 -6.05
N LYS A 125 -15.76 10.09 -7.13
CA LYS A 125 -15.38 9.06 -8.10
C LYS A 125 -14.73 7.87 -7.39
N TRP A 126 -13.70 8.11 -6.58
CA TRP A 126 -12.94 7.04 -5.93
C TRP A 126 -13.74 6.32 -4.84
N LEU A 127 -14.56 7.05 -4.08
CA LEU A 127 -15.50 6.43 -3.14
C LEU A 127 -16.50 5.54 -3.87
N SER A 128 -17.02 5.99 -5.01
CA SER A 128 -18.01 5.25 -5.79
C SER A 128 -17.46 3.96 -6.39
N ILE A 129 -16.22 3.98 -6.91
CA ILE A 129 -15.53 2.82 -7.43
C ILE A 129 -15.17 1.86 -6.29
N GLY A 130 -14.59 2.38 -5.19
CA GLY A 130 -14.17 1.57 -4.05
C GLY A 130 -15.34 0.91 -3.29
N MET A 131 -16.54 1.48 -3.38
CA MET A 131 -17.76 0.94 -2.78
C MET A 131 -18.64 0.18 -3.77
N PHE A 132 -18.27 0.05 -5.05
CA PHE A 132 -19.10 -0.69 -6.01
C PHE A 132 -19.25 -2.17 -5.58
N PRO A 133 -20.46 -2.76 -5.57
CA PRO A 133 -21.75 -2.20 -6.05
C PRO A 133 -22.59 -1.47 -4.97
N TRP A 134 -22.17 -1.46 -3.71
CA TRP A 134 -22.89 -0.88 -2.56
C TRP A 134 -23.16 0.62 -2.68
N PHE A 135 -22.34 1.34 -3.44
CA PHE A 135 -22.54 2.78 -3.67
C PHE A 135 -23.91 3.10 -4.27
N ALA A 136 -24.55 2.15 -4.96
CA ALA A 136 -25.93 2.26 -5.44
C ALA A 136 -26.95 2.53 -4.33
N LEU A 137 -26.63 2.24 -3.07
CA LEU A 137 -27.52 2.45 -1.92
C LEU A 137 -27.31 3.80 -1.22
N VAL A 138 -26.36 4.63 -1.66
CA VAL A 138 -26.13 5.99 -1.14
C VAL A 138 -27.40 6.85 -1.15
N PRO A 139 -28.30 6.78 -2.15
CA PRO A 139 -29.58 7.51 -2.11
C PRO A 139 -30.41 7.25 -0.83
N LEU A 140 -30.34 6.05 -0.24
CA LEU A 140 -31.04 5.74 1.02
C LEU A 140 -30.51 6.54 2.22
N LEU A 141 -29.28 7.06 2.14
CA LEU A 141 -28.72 7.91 3.20
C LEU A 141 -29.46 9.24 3.28
N PHE A 142 -29.93 9.80 2.17
CA PHE A 142 -30.74 11.03 2.20
C PHE A 142 -32.10 10.80 2.86
N TRP A 143 -32.68 9.61 2.67
CA TRP A 143 -33.90 9.20 3.33
C TRP A 143 -33.73 9.05 4.85
N GLY A 144 -32.61 8.46 5.28
CA GLY A 144 -32.22 8.40 6.69
C GLY A 144 -32.00 9.77 7.30
N LEU A 145 -31.29 10.64 6.58
CA LEU A 145 -30.97 12.00 7.00
C LEU A 145 -32.24 12.85 7.17
N ALA A 146 -33.19 12.74 6.23
CA ALA A 146 -34.48 13.45 6.32
C ALA A 146 -35.32 13.03 7.54
N ARG A 147 -35.08 11.84 8.09
CA ARG A 147 -35.76 11.30 9.28
C ARG A 147 -34.94 11.48 10.56
N LEU A 148 -33.72 12.00 10.46
CA LEU A 148 -32.85 12.20 11.61
C LEU A 148 -33.36 13.35 12.48
N ARG A 149 -33.61 13.07 13.76
CA ARG A 149 -34.05 14.07 14.73
C ARG A 149 -32.89 14.42 15.65
N LEU A 150 -32.30 15.61 15.46
CA LEU A 150 -31.12 16.05 16.24
C LEU A 150 -31.37 16.08 17.77
N LYS A 151 -32.61 16.32 18.19
CA LYS A 151 -33.03 16.35 19.60
C LYS A 151 -33.34 14.96 20.18
N ASP A 152 -33.42 13.92 19.35
CA ASP A 152 -33.64 12.55 19.81
C ASP A 152 -32.36 12.00 20.43
N ALA A 153 -32.41 11.75 21.74
CA ALA A 153 -31.30 11.26 22.54
C ALA A 153 -31.24 9.72 22.64
N SER A 154 -32.05 9.00 21.88
CA SER A 154 -31.98 7.55 21.80
C SER A 154 -30.64 7.08 21.21
N GLY A 155 -30.13 5.95 21.69
CA GLY A 155 -28.89 5.34 21.20
C GLY A 155 -28.84 5.22 19.67
N PRO A 156 -29.86 4.64 19.01
CA PRO A 156 -29.91 4.53 17.54
C PRO A 156 -29.84 5.87 16.81
N SER A 157 -30.54 6.91 17.30
CA SER A 157 -30.48 8.25 16.69
C SER A 157 -29.09 8.88 16.85
N ARG A 158 -28.49 8.76 18.04
CA ARG A 158 -27.12 9.25 18.30
C ARG A 158 -26.06 8.53 17.47
N THR A 159 -26.18 7.22 17.29
CA THR A 159 -25.30 6.45 16.40
C THR A 159 -25.42 6.93 14.97
N LYS A 160 -26.64 7.10 14.44
CA LYS A 160 -26.84 7.65 13.08
C LYS A 160 -26.23 9.04 12.94
N LEU A 161 -26.49 9.94 13.88
CA LEU A 161 -25.91 11.29 13.89
C LEU A 161 -24.38 11.25 13.86
N PHE A 162 -23.76 10.44 14.73
CA PHE A 162 -22.31 10.29 14.76
C PHE A 162 -21.75 9.78 13.43
N LEU A 163 -22.38 8.77 12.81
CA LEU A 163 -21.93 8.25 11.54
C LEU A 163 -22.11 9.25 10.38
N TYR A 164 -23.18 10.05 10.37
CA TYR A 164 -23.33 11.14 9.38
C TYR A 164 -22.23 12.18 9.54
N ILE A 165 -21.94 12.59 10.77
CA ILE A 165 -20.86 13.54 11.07
C ILE A 165 -19.52 12.94 10.62
N TRP A 166 -19.26 11.67 10.93
CA TRP A 166 -18.03 11.00 10.52
C TRP A 166 -17.90 10.92 9.01
N GLY A 167 -18.88 10.35 8.31
CA GLY A 167 -18.84 10.22 6.85
C GLY A 167 -18.67 11.57 6.17
N PHE A 168 -19.48 12.56 6.54
CA PHE A 168 -19.44 13.89 5.93
C PHE A 168 -18.16 14.65 6.24
N PHE A 169 -17.71 14.65 7.50
CA PHE A 169 -16.49 15.37 7.89
C PHE A 169 -15.25 14.76 7.26
N ALA A 170 -15.11 13.43 7.28
CA ALA A 170 -13.99 12.76 6.64
C ALA A 170 -13.97 13.05 5.13
N TYR A 171 -15.13 12.97 4.47
CA TYR A 171 -15.25 13.30 3.06
C TYR A 171 -14.82 14.75 2.77
N LEU A 172 -15.35 15.71 3.54
CA LEU A 172 -15.05 17.13 3.36
C LEU A 172 -13.57 17.43 3.60
N LEU A 173 -13.00 16.89 4.68
CA LEU A 173 -11.59 17.09 5.03
C LEU A 173 -10.65 16.69 3.89
N PHE A 174 -10.87 15.53 3.27
CA PHE A 174 -10.01 15.07 2.18
C PHE A 174 -10.35 15.72 0.84
N SER A 175 -11.59 16.17 0.64
CA SER A 175 -11.96 16.99 -0.53
C SER A 175 -11.32 18.38 -0.49
N LEU A 176 -11.00 18.90 0.69
CA LEU A 176 -10.33 20.21 0.86
C LEU A 176 -8.81 20.11 1.00
N SER A 177 -8.23 18.90 0.95
CA SER A 177 -6.78 18.72 1.11
C SER A 177 -6.02 19.11 -0.16
N ALA A 178 -4.96 19.90 -0.01
CA ALA A 178 -4.12 20.33 -1.13
C ALA A 178 -3.34 19.19 -1.81
N THR A 179 -3.05 18.10 -1.07
CA THR A 179 -2.38 16.90 -1.61
C THR A 179 -3.37 15.76 -1.60
N THR A 180 -3.84 15.33 -2.78
CA THR A 180 -4.81 14.24 -2.88
C THR A 180 -4.23 12.99 -3.50
N PHE A 181 -4.55 11.85 -2.86
CA PHE A 181 -4.42 10.53 -3.43
C PHE A 181 -5.79 9.86 -3.41
N HIS A 182 -6.06 8.96 -4.34
CA HIS A 182 -7.38 8.33 -4.50
C HIS A 182 -7.86 7.63 -3.22
N HIS A 183 -6.95 6.95 -2.52
CA HIS A 183 -7.24 6.22 -1.27
C HIS A 183 -7.38 7.13 -0.04
N TYR A 184 -7.19 8.44 -0.16
CA TYR A 184 -7.41 9.35 0.98
C TYR A 184 -8.87 9.42 1.40
N ILE A 185 -9.80 9.06 0.52
CA ILE A 185 -11.22 8.97 0.86
C ILE A 185 -11.57 7.79 1.77
N PHE A 186 -10.63 6.85 1.98
CA PHE A 186 -10.87 5.61 2.73
C PHE A 186 -11.46 5.83 4.15
N PRO A 187 -11.08 6.85 4.94
CA PRO A 187 -11.69 7.08 6.25
C PRO A 187 -13.19 7.45 6.22
N ALA A 188 -13.73 7.87 5.06
CA ALA A 188 -15.17 8.10 4.88
C ALA A 188 -15.94 6.81 4.51
N LEU A 189 -15.24 5.76 4.06
CA LEU A 189 -15.87 4.50 3.64
C LEU A 189 -16.53 3.75 4.81
N PRO A 190 -15.87 3.49 5.95
CA PRO A 190 -16.49 2.77 7.07
C PRO A 190 -17.81 3.38 7.57
N PRO A 191 -17.91 4.69 7.89
CA PRO A 191 -19.17 5.25 8.36
C PRO A 191 -20.26 5.22 7.28
N THR A 192 -19.89 5.40 6.02
CA THR A 192 -20.84 5.32 4.89
C THR A 192 -21.39 3.91 4.73
N ALA A 193 -20.52 2.88 4.79
CA ALA A 193 -20.93 1.48 4.72
C ALA A 193 -21.83 1.08 5.91
N MET A 194 -21.48 1.52 7.13
CA MET A 194 -22.30 1.31 8.33
C MET A 194 -23.67 1.98 8.20
N LEU A 195 -23.73 3.22 7.73
CA LEU A 195 -24.99 3.92 7.48
C LEU A 195 -25.84 3.21 6.42
N ILE A 196 -25.24 2.75 5.32
CA ILE A 196 -25.94 1.95 4.31
C ILE A 196 -26.53 0.70 4.94
N GLY A 197 -25.79 -0.02 5.79
CA GLY A 197 -26.29 -1.18 6.51
C GLY A 197 -27.49 -0.88 7.40
N ILE A 198 -27.45 0.22 8.16
CA ILE A 198 -28.57 0.67 9.01
C ILE A 198 -29.77 1.04 8.14
N MET A 199 -29.57 1.81 7.07
CA MET A 199 -30.65 2.23 6.17
C MET A 199 -31.26 1.06 5.41
N LEU A 200 -30.44 0.09 5.00
CA LEU A 200 -30.91 -1.14 4.37
C LEU A 200 -31.77 -1.94 5.34
N ASN A 201 -31.37 -2.07 6.60
CA ASN A 201 -32.18 -2.75 7.62
C ASN A 201 -33.53 -2.05 7.84
N GLU A 202 -33.55 -0.72 7.96
CA GLU A 202 -34.81 0.05 8.06
C GLU A 202 -35.67 -0.11 6.79
N PHE A 203 -35.05 -0.17 5.61
CA PHE A 203 -35.74 -0.33 4.33
C PHE A 203 -36.37 -1.72 4.13
N LEU A 204 -35.77 -2.79 4.67
CA LEU A 204 -36.28 -4.15 4.49
C LEU A 204 -37.71 -4.31 5.02
N ASP A 205 -38.06 -3.61 6.10
CA ASP A 205 -39.39 -3.65 6.71
C ASP A 205 -40.29 -2.47 6.31
N ASP A 206 -39.74 -1.44 5.66
CA ASP A 206 -40.47 -0.23 5.26
C ASP A 206 -41.47 -0.51 4.13
N ARG A 207 -42.73 -0.07 4.30
CA ARG A 207 -43.79 -0.29 3.31
C ARG A 207 -44.04 0.91 2.40
N THR A 208 -43.38 2.04 2.63
CA THR A 208 -43.56 3.27 1.85
C THR A 208 -42.96 3.16 0.44
N TRP A 209 -43.31 4.10 -0.43
CA TRP A 209 -42.88 4.10 -1.83
C TRP A 209 -41.55 4.87 -2.04
N VAL A 210 -41.26 5.87 -1.20
CA VAL A 210 -40.08 6.75 -1.32
C VAL A 210 -38.76 5.98 -1.43
N PRO A 211 -38.40 5.06 -0.52
CA PRO A 211 -37.12 4.36 -0.63
C PRO A 211 -37.05 3.45 -1.85
N ARG A 212 -38.18 3.02 -2.42
CA ARG A 212 -38.20 2.23 -3.67
C ARG A 212 -37.79 3.08 -4.88
N VAL A 213 -38.19 4.36 -4.90
CA VAL A 213 -37.73 5.31 -5.92
C VAL A 213 -36.25 5.62 -5.76
N LEU A 214 -35.74 5.64 -4.53
CA LEU A 214 -34.31 5.77 -4.27
C LEU A 214 -33.51 4.55 -4.73
N ILE A 215 -34.08 3.34 -4.65
CA ILE A 215 -33.48 2.13 -5.27
C ILE A 215 -33.45 2.27 -6.81
N LEU A 216 -34.50 2.81 -7.45
CA LEU A 216 -34.49 3.09 -8.90
C LEU A 216 -33.39 4.07 -9.29
N ALA A 217 -33.21 5.15 -8.52
CA ALA A 217 -32.08 6.06 -8.70
C ALA A 217 -30.73 5.34 -8.49
N GLY A 218 -30.67 4.45 -7.49
CA GLY A 218 -29.53 3.59 -7.21
C GLY A 218 -29.14 2.68 -8.37
N ILE A 219 -30.11 2.15 -9.12
CA ILE A 219 -29.85 1.36 -10.35
C ILE A 219 -29.15 2.22 -11.40
N GLY A 220 -29.60 3.46 -11.61
CA GLY A 220 -28.93 4.39 -12.53
C GLY A 220 -27.48 4.66 -12.12
N ILE A 221 -27.24 4.88 -10.83
CA ILE A 221 -25.89 5.08 -10.26
C ILE A 221 -25.03 3.83 -10.47
N LEU A 222 -25.56 2.64 -10.16
CA LEU A 222 -24.87 1.36 -10.34
C LEU A 222 -24.43 1.19 -11.80
N ILE A 223 -25.33 1.45 -12.75
CA ILE A 223 -25.04 1.32 -14.19
C ILE A 223 -23.98 2.34 -14.60
N GLY A 224 -24.09 3.61 -14.18
CA GLY A 224 -23.10 4.64 -14.50
C GLY A 224 -21.69 4.31 -14.00
N ILE A 225 -21.57 3.88 -12.73
CA ILE A 225 -20.29 3.44 -12.15
C ILE A 225 -19.77 2.19 -12.86
N GLY A 226 -20.64 1.20 -13.08
CA GLY A 226 -20.28 -0.05 -13.75
C GLY A 226 -19.78 0.18 -15.17
N LEU A 227 -20.44 1.05 -15.94
CA LEU A 227 -20.00 1.47 -17.26
C LEU A 227 -18.64 2.16 -17.20
N THR A 228 -18.43 3.03 -16.21
CA THR A 228 -17.14 3.72 -16.00
C THR A 228 -16.03 2.72 -15.72
N ILE A 229 -16.23 1.78 -14.80
CA ILE A 229 -15.26 0.69 -14.51
C ILE A 229 -15.00 -0.10 -15.79
N ARG A 230 -16.04 -0.49 -16.52
CA ARG A 230 -15.91 -1.30 -17.75
C ARG A 230 -15.16 -0.57 -18.87
N SER A 231 -15.41 0.71 -19.09
CA SER A 231 -14.83 1.49 -20.18
C SER A 231 -13.44 2.02 -19.86
N ASP A 232 -13.17 2.30 -18.58
CA ASP A 232 -11.94 2.90 -18.09
C ASP A 232 -11.24 1.98 -17.07
N PRO A 233 -10.55 0.92 -17.56
CA PRO A 233 -9.84 -0.02 -16.70
C PRO A 233 -8.70 0.65 -15.91
N GLN A 234 -8.17 1.77 -16.43
CA GLN A 234 -7.16 2.60 -15.76
C GLN A 234 -7.68 3.12 -14.42
N SER A 235 -8.91 3.65 -14.38
CA SER A 235 -9.51 4.11 -13.13
C SER A 235 -9.63 2.97 -12.13
N PHE A 236 -10.14 1.80 -12.54
CA PHE A 236 -10.27 0.69 -11.59
C PHE A 236 -8.91 0.23 -11.05
N ARG A 237 -7.86 0.23 -11.87
CA ARG A 237 -6.48 -0.07 -11.43
C ARG A 237 -5.93 0.98 -10.48
N ASN A 238 -6.23 2.26 -10.72
CA ASN A 238 -5.77 3.38 -9.90
C ASN A 238 -6.28 3.33 -8.45
N MET A 239 -7.22 2.43 -8.12
CA MET A 239 -7.57 2.11 -6.73
C MET A 239 -6.46 1.36 -5.98
N PHE A 240 -5.52 0.75 -6.70
CA PHE A 240 -4.55 -0.20 -6.17
C PHE A 240 -3.09 0.21 -6.39
N THR A 241 -2.85 1.35 -7.05
CA THR A 241 -1.49 1.83 -7.38
C THR A 241 -1.34 3.30 -7.00
N TYR A 242 -0.10 3.80 -6.98
CA TYR A 242 0.22 5.22 -6.70
C TYR A 242 0.88 5.92 -7.91
N LYS A 243 1.11 5.18 -8.99
CA LYS A 243 1.67 5.67 -10.25
C LYS A 243 0.58 5.67 -11.32
N TYR A 244 -0.26 6.69 -11.29
CA TYR A 244 -1.49 6.78 -12.09
C TYR A 244 -1.27 7.00 -13.59
N ASP A 245 -0.07 7.45 -13.98
CA ASP A 245 0.33 7.77 -15.35
C ASP A 245 0.90 6.56 -16.12
N ARG A 246 1.10 5.40 -15.47
CA ARG A 246 1.36 4.16 -16.22
C ARG A 246 0.13 3.76 -17.00
N GLU A 247 0.25 3.51 -18.29
CA GLU A 247 -0.87 3.09 -19.12
C GLU A 247 -1.31 1.65 -18.80
N TRP A 248 -2.43 1.21 -19.36
CA TRP A 248 -2.87 -0.18 -19.27
C TRP A 248 -1.90 -1.07 -20.07
N PRO A 249 -1.59 -2.33 -19.66
CA PRO A 249 -0.64 -3.13 -20.42
C PRO A 249 -1.29 -3.56 -21.74
N GLU A 250 -0.54 -3.44 -22.85
CA GLU A 250 -1.03 -3.82 -24.18
C GLU A 250 -1.29 -5.33 -24.26
N ASN A 251 -0.35 -6.14 -23.75
CA ASN A 251 -0.38 -7.60 -23.78
C ASN A 251 -0.39 -8.18 -22.36
N PRO A 252 -1.54 -8.18 -21.64
CA PRO A 252 -1.62 -8.82 -20.33
C PRO A 252 -1.41 -10.35 -20.43
N PRO A 253 -1.03 -11.04 -19.33
CA PRO A 253 -0.72 -12.48 -19.30
C PRO A 253 -1.98 -13.37 -19.35
N ILE A 254 -2.92 -13.08 -20.25
CA ILE A 254 -4.17 -13.84 -20.44
C ILE A 254 -4.04 -14.92 -21.51
N ASP A 255 -3.10 -14.75 -22.44
CA ASP A 255 -2.77 -15.69 -23.51
C ASP A 255 -1.30 -16.11 -23.35
N PRO A 256 -1.02 -17.39 -23.05
CA PRO A 256 0.35 -17.89 -22.90
C PRO A 256 1.21 -17.71 -24.15
N ASP A 257 0.59 -17.71 -25.34
CA ASP A 257 1.32 -17.66 -26.61
C ASP A 257 1.56 -16.21 -27.07
N ALA A 258 0.97 -15.22 -26.39
CA ALA A 258 1.21 -13.81 -26.66
C ALA A 258 2.57 -13.35 -26.12
N THR A 259 3.17 -12.36 -26.77
CA THR A 259 4.45 -11.77 -26.35
C THR A 259 4.29 -10.98 -25.06
N VAL A 260 5.32 -11.03 -24.19
CA VAL A 260 5.31 -10.33 -22.90
C VAL A 260 5.43 -8.81 -23.03
N GLY A 261 5.92 -8.32 -24.17
CA GLY A 261 6.10 -6.90 -24.43
C GLY A 261 6.44 -6.58 -25.89
N PRO A 262 6.46 -5.30 -26.27
CA PRO A 262 6.60 -4.88 -27.67
C PRO A 262 8.01 -5.10 -28.25
N ASN A 263 9.02 -5.31 -27.42
CA ASN A 263 10.43 -5.40 -27.82
C ASN A 263 11.05 -6.78 -27.57
N THR A 264 10.22 -7.84 -27.54
CA THR A 264 10.70 -9.20 -27.26
C THR A 264 9.81 -10.25 -27.92
N ASP A 265 10.44 -11.29 -28.44
CA ASP A 265 9.75 -12.47 -28.98
C ASP A 265 9.35 -13.46 -27.87
N LYS A 266 9.74 -13.20 -26.63
CA LYS A 266 9.44 -14.04 -25.47
C LYS A 266 7.93 -14.06 -25.21
N THR A 267 7.37 -15.26 -25.15
CA THR A 267 5.94 -15.45 -24.86
C THR A 267 5.66 -15.47 -23.35
N TRP A 268 4.40 -15.29 -22.95
CA TRP A 268 4.02 -15.45 -21.55
C TRP A 268 4.29 -16.87 -21.03
N ALA A 269 4.17 -17.91 -21.85
CA ALA A 269 4.48 -19.29 -21.47
C ALA A 269 5.95 -19.47 -21.03
N GLU A 270 6.87 -18.69 -21.62
CA GLU A 270 8.30 -18.71 -21.33
C GLU A 270 8.69 -17.74 -20.20
N SER A 271 7.75 -16.94 -19.72
CA SER A 271 7.99 -15.87 -18.75
C SER A 271 8.30 -16.39 -17.34
N THR A 272 9.12 -15.64 -16.61
CA THR A 272 9.37 -15.82 -15.18
C THR A 272 8.07 -15.66 -14.39
N TYR A 273 7.14 -14.81 -14.86
CA TYR A 273 5.78 -14.77 -14.35
C TYR A 273 5.09 -16.13 -14.36
N TYR A 274 5.03 -16.79 -15.52
CA TYR A 274 4.34 -18.06 -15.70
C TYR A 274 5.02 -19.20 -14.93
N ALA A 275 6.35 -19.23 -14.92
CA ALA A 275 7.11 -20.20 -14.14
C ALA A 275 6.86 -20.11 -12.62
N ASN A 276 6.52 -18.92 -12.11
CA ASN A 276 6.35 -18.66 -10.67
C ASN A 276 4.89 -18.42 -10.27
N THR A 277 3.93 -18.77 -11.13
CA THR A 277 2.50 -18.57 -10.89
C THR A 277 1.79 -19.94 -10.85
N PRO A 278 0.88 -20.17 -9.87
CA PRO A 278 0.19 -21.45 -9.77
C PRO A 278 -0.66 -21.79 -11.01
N THR A 279 -0.75 -23.08 -11.34
CA THR A 279 -1.54 -23.57 -12.48
C THR A 279 -3.01 -23.18 -12.43
N ILE A 280 -3.59 -23.02 -11.23
CA ILE A 280 -4.96 -22.54 -11.06
C ILE A 280 -5.12 -21.10 -11.59
N ILE A 281 -4.15 -20.22 -11.34
CA ILE A 281 -4.17 -18.84 -11.84
C ILE A 281 -4.06 -18.83 -13.36
N HIS A 282 -3.20 -19.67 -13.96
CA HIS A 282 -3.12 -19.80 -15.42
C HIS A 282 -4.46 -20.22 -16.04
N LYS A 283 -5.19 -21.14 -15.39
CA LYS A 283 -6.52 -21.56 -15.84
C LYS A 283 -7.54 -20.42 -15.72
N LEU A 284 -7.51 -19.67 -14.61
CA LEU A 284 -8.41 -18.53 -14.39
C LEU A 284 -8.16 -17.42 -15.42
N LEU A 285 -6.90 -17.07 -15.70
CA LEU A 285 -6.54 -16.01 -16.65
C LEU A 285 -7.05 -16.29 -18.07
N LYS A 286 -7.00 -17.56 -18.50
CA LYS A 286 -7.51 -18.01 -19.80
C LYS A 286 -9.04 -18.08 -19.89
N ALA A 287 -9.75 -18.07 -18.76
CA ALA A 287 -11.20 -18.24 -18.77
C ALA A 287 -11.90 -16.99 -19.34
N LYS A 288 -12.45 -17.10 -20.57
CA LYS A 288 -13.19 -16.01 -21.24
C LYS A 288 -14.28 -15.33 -20.36
N PRO A 289 -15.07 -16.05 -19.54
CA PRO A 289 -16.04 -15.40 -18.66
C PRO A 289 -15.43 -14.51 -17.58
N LEU A 290 -14.17 -14.75 -17.20
CA LEU A 290 -13.45 -13.96 -16.20
C LEU A 290 -12.67 -12.79 -16.81
N GLN A 291 -12.61 -12.67 -18.13
CA GLN A 291 -11.95 -11.53 -18.76
C GLN A 291 -12.64 -10.22 -18.37
N TYR A 292 -11.84 -9.18 -18.15
CA TYR A 292 -12.24 -7.88 -17.59
C TYR A 292 -13.62 -7.38 -18.05
N ARG A 293 -13.79 -7.13 -19.36
CA ARG A 293 -15.02 -6.54 -19.88
C ARG A 293 -16.24 -7.45 -19.68
N THR A 294 -16.07 -8.76 -19.88
CA THR A 294 -17.13 -9.75 -19.72
C THR A 294 -17.54 -9.86 -18.26
N PHE A 295 -16.57 -10.01 -17.36
CA PHE A 295 -16.81 -10.21 -15.94
C PHE A 295 -17.49 -8.98 -15.30
N ILE A 296 -16.97 -7.78 -15.57
CA ILE A 296 -17.58 -6.54 -15.06
C ILE A 296 -19.02 -6.38 -15.56
N THR A 297 -19.30 -6.69 -16.83
CA THR A 297 -20.68 -6.69 -17.35
C THR A 297 -21.57 -7.69 -16.62
N VAL A 298 -21.10 -8.91 -16.35
CA VAL A 298 -21.86 -9.91 -15.58
C VAL A 298 -22.17 -9.41 -14.17
N ILE A 299 -21.18 -8.86 -13.46
CA ILE A 299 -21.37 -8.30 -12.12
C ILE A 299 -22.37 -7.14 -12.13
N MET A 300 -22.28 -6.24 -13.12
CA MET A 300 -23.25 -5.16 -13.29
C MET A 300 -24.67 -5.69 -13.47
N VAL A 301 -24.86 -6.70 -14.32
CA VAL A 301 -26.18 -7.32 -14.57
C VAL A 301 -26.71 -7.97 -13.29
N LEU A 302 -25.90 -8.77 -12.60
CA LEU A 302 -26.28 -9.44 -11.35
C LEU A 302 -26.66 -8.43 -10.26
N ALA A 303 -25.86 -7.39 -10.07
CA ALA A 303 -26.14 -6.33 -9.10
C ALA A 303 -27.40 -5.52 -9.49
N THR A 304 -27.63 -5.30 -10.79
CA THR A 304 -28.84 -4.62 -11.27
C THR A 304 -30.09 -5.45 -11.00
N ILE A 305 -30.07 -6.75 -11.29
CA ILE A 305 -31.16 -7.67 -10.96
C ILE A 305 -31.40 -7.67 -9.45
N ALA A 306 -30.34 -7.73 -8.64
CA ALA A 306 -30.43 -7.68 -7.19
C ALA A 306 -31.13 -6.41 -6.67
N LEU A 307 -30.80 -5.23 -7.23
CA LEU A 307 -31.48 -3.98 -6.90
C LEU A 307 -32.93 -3.94 -7.40
N ILE A 308 -33.22 -4.50 -8.58
CA ILE A 308 -34.61 -4.61 -9.08
C ILE A 308 -35.46 -5.44 -8.10
N LEU A 309 -34.93 -6.55 -7.60
CA LEU A 309 -35.61 -7.38 -6.59
C LEU A 309 -35.93 -6.59 -5.31
N MET A 310 -35.09 -5.61 -4.93
CA MET A 310 -35.31 -4.75 -3.77
C MET A 310 -36.54 -3.82 -3.90
N ILE A 311 -37.07 -3.60 -5.10
CA ILE A 311 -38.24 -2.72 -5.30
C ILE A 311 -39.55 -3.41 -4.85
N PHE A 312 -39.57 -4.74 -4.83
CA PHE A 312 -40.76 -5.53 -4.59
C PHE A 312 -41.04 -5.77 -3.09
N THR A 313 -41.71 -6.88 -2.77
CA THR A 313 -42.17 -7.22 -1.41
C THR A 313 -40.99 -7.48 -0.45
N PRO A 314 -41.15 -7.28 0.87
CA PRO A 314 -40.07 -7.48 1.85
C PRO A 314 -39.33 -8.82 1.74
N LYS A 315 -40.03 -9.92 1.42
CA LYS A 315 -39.41 -11.23 1.19
C LYS A 315 -38.45 -11.21 0.00
N ILE A 316 -38.87 -10.61 -1.12
CA ILE A 316 -38.06 -10.48 -2.34
C ILE A 316 -36.89 -9.51 -2.11
N ARG A 317 -37.07 -8.46 -1.30
CA ARG A 317 -35.97 -7.54 -0.98
C ARG A 317 -34.79 -8.22 -0.30
N LYS A 318 -35.07 -9.14 0.62
CA LYS A 318 -34.02 -9.93 1.28
C LYS A 318 -33.21 -10.75 0.27
N VAL A 319 -33.87 -11.33 -0.73
CA VAL A 319 -33.21 -12.02 -1.85
C VAL A 319 -32.35 -11.04 -2.65
N GLY A 320 -32.87 -9.84 -2.94
CA GLY A 320 -32.10 -8.75 -3.57
C GLY A 320 -30.86 -8.37 -2.76
N THR A 321 -30.96 -8.23 -1.43
CA THR A 321 -29.82 -7.95 -0.54
C THR A 321 -28.76 -9.06 -0.60
N LEU A 322 -29.18 -10.32 -0.55
CA LEU A 322 -28.27 -11.45 -0.69
C LEU A 322 -27.61 -11.49 -2.08
N GLY A 323 -28.36 -11.16 -3.14
CA GLY A 323 -27.81 -11.06 -4.50
C GLY A 323 -26.77 -9.96 -4.64
N LEU A 324 -26.99 -8.79 -4.02
CA LEU A 324 -26.01 -7.69 -4.02
C LEU A 324 -24.75 -8.07 -3.24
N TRP A 325 -24.91 -8.76 -2.11
CA TRP A 325 -23.81 -9.30 -1.33
C TRP A 325 -22.99 -10.34 -2.10
N GLY A 326 -23.67 -11.29 -2.77
CA GLY A 326 -23.04 -12.28 -3.64
C GLY A 326 -22.28 -11.63 -4.79
N SER A 327 -22.85 -10.59 -5.42
CA SER A 327 -22.19 -9.83 -6.48
C SER A 327 -20.91 -9.15 -5.99
N ALA A 328 -20.94 -8.54 -4.80
CA ALA A 328 -19.77 -7.90 -4.19
C ALA A 328 -18.68 -8.94 -3.84
N LEU A 329 -19.06 -10.10 -3.31
CA LEU A 329 -18.10 -11.17 -3.01
C LEU A 329 -17.47 -11.77 -4.26
N LEU A 330 -18.26 -12.01 -5.32
CA LEU A 330 -17.74 -12.49 -6.60
C LEU A 330 -16.75 -11.49 -7.19
N LEU A 331 -17.07 -10.18 -7.13
CA LEU A 331 -16.14 -9.14 -7.55
C LEU A 331 -14.85 -9.15 -6.73
N ALA A 332 -14.94 -9.25 -5.39
CA ALA A 332 -13.76 -9.30 -4.53
C ALA A 332 -12.90 -10.54 -4.82
N TYR A 333 -13.52 -11.72 -4.97
CA TYR A 333 -12.82 -12.95 -5.30
C TYR A 333 -12.12 -12.86 -6.65
N TRP A 334 -12.80 -12.33 -7.67
CA TRP A 334 -12.22 -12.10 -8.99
C TRP A 334 -11.09 -11.07 -8.96
N CYS A 335 -11.23 -9.99 -8.17
CA CYS A 335 -10.17 -9.01 -7.99
C CYS A 335 -8.89 -9.67 -7.47
N LEU A 336 -9.01 -10.52 -6.44
CA LEU A 336 -7.87 -11.17 -5.80
C LEU A 336 -7.24 -12.29 -6.65
N ASN A 337 -8.05 -13.02 -7.43
CA ASN A 337 -7.59 -14.24 -8.11
C ASN A 337 -7.44 -14.12 -9.62
N TRP A 338 -7.94 -13.05 -10.23
CA TRP A 338 -7.83 -12.81 -11.67
C TRP A 338 -7.25 -11.42 -11.97
N TYR A 339 -7.86 -10.35 -11.44
CA TYR A 339 -7.49 -8.98 -11.78
C TYR A 339 -6.08 -8.61 -11.31
N MET A 340 -5.77 -8.85 -10.03
CA MET A 340 -4.44 -8.58 -9.48
C MET A 340 -3.35 -9.46 -10.12
N PRO A 341 -3.54 -10.78 -10.27
CA PRO A 341 -2.58 -11.61 -11.00
C PRO A 341 -2.39 -11.22 -12.47
N MET A 342 -3.40 -10.68 -13.13
CA MET A 342 -3.27 -10.20 -14.50
C MET A 342 -2.39 -8.94 -14.57
N LEU A 343 -2.51 -8.04 -13.58
CA LEU A 343 -1.74 -6.80 -13.54
C LEU A 343 -0.32 -6.96 -12.96
N THR A 344 -0.06 -8.01 -12.18
CA THR A 344 1.16 -8.09 -11.39
C THR A 344 2.48 -7.99 -12.19
N PRO A 345 2.64 -8.53 -13.42
CA PRO A 345 3.91 -8.38 -14.16
C PRO A 345 4.23 -6.92 -14.49
N SER A 346 3.20 -6.10 -14.70
CA SER A 346 3.35 -4.71 -15.10
C SER A 346 3.43 -3.75 -13.90
N TRP A 347 2.95 -4.15 -12.71
CA TRP A 347 2.88 -3.27 -11.53
C TRP A 347 3.63 -3.77 -10.28
N SER A 348 4.19 -4.97 -10.32
CA SER A 348 5.04 -5.52 -9.27
C SER A 348 6.45 -5.76 -9.79
N VAL A 349 7.43 -5.69 -8.88
CA VAL A 349 8.82 -6.09 -9.13
C VAL A 349 9.09 -7.53 -8.69
N LYS A 350 8.07 -8.27 -8.24
CA LYS A 350 8.22 -9.65 -7.72
C LYS A 350 9.01 -10.54 -8.70
N TYR A 351 8.57 -10.60 -9.96
CA TYR A 351 9.19 -11.48 -10.96
C TYR A 351 10.55 -10.99 -11.43
N VAL A 352 10.80 -9.69 -11.37
CA VAL A 352 12.14 -9.14 -11.58
C VAL A 352 13.11 -9.66 -10.52
N PHE A 353 12.68 -9.69 -9.25
CA PHE A 353 13.49 -10.25 -8.17
C PHE A 353 13.64 -11.77 -8.24
N GLU A 354 12.59 -12.52 -8.61
CA GLU A 354 12.75 -13.96 -8.83
C GLU A 354 13.76 -14.26 -9.95
N ASP A 355 13.75 -13.46 -11.01
CA ASP A 355 14.71 -13.58 -12.10
C ASP A 355 16.15 -13.24 -11.66
N TYR A 356 16.31 -12.20 -10.86
CA TYR A 356 17.56 -11.86 -10.19
C TYR A 356 18.08 -13.01 -9.31
N PHE A 357 17.25 -13.54 -8.40
CA PHE A 357 17.65 -14.61 -7.49
C PHE A 357 17.98 -15.92 -8.22
N SER A 358 17.41 -16.16 -9.40
CA SER A 358 17.75 -17.33 -10.22
C SER A 358 19.11 -17.23 -10.92
N ARG A 359 19.74 -16.05 -10.95
CA ARG A 359 20.98 -15.76 -11.70
C ARG A 359 22.13 -15.25 -10.84
N CYS A 360 21.85 -14.85 -9.60
CA CYS A 360 22.86 -14.43 -8.65
C CYS A 360 23.45 -15.64 -7.89
N GLU A 361 24.61 -15.47 -7.28
CA GLU A 361 25.14 -16.41 -6.30
C GLU A 361 24.51 -16.15 -4.94
N ILE A 362 23.59 -17.02 -4.50
CA ILE A 362 22.97 -16.91 -3.18
C ILE A 362 23.99 -17.26 -2.10
N VAL A 363 24.19 -16.36 -1.15
CA VAL A 363 25.08 -16.56 0.01
C VAL A 363 24.25 -17.03 1.22
N PRO A 364 24.82 -17.91 2.07
CA PRO A 364 24.16 -18.32 3.30
C PRO A 364 23.96 -17.12 4.22
N ASN A 365 22.80 -17.06 4.87
CA ASN A 365 22.52 -15.99 5.83
C ASN A 365 23.25 -16.27 7.16
N PRO A 366 23.64 -15.23 7.90
CA PRO A 366 24.00 -15.37 9.30
C PRO A 366 22.84 -15.97 10.12
N PRO A 367 23.12 -16.74 11.18
CA PRO A 367 22.07 -17.37 12.01
C PRO A 367 21.05 -16.36 12.54
N GLU A 368 21.48 -15.15 12.88
CA GLU A 368 20.62 -14.08 13.40
C GLU A 368 19.60 -13.63 12.35
N ILE A 369 19.97 -13.67 11.07
CA ILE A 369 19.07 -13.34 9.96
C ILE A 369 18.11 -14.50 9.70
N GLU A 370 18.58 -15.74 9.70
CA GLU A 370 17.69 -16.89 9.52
C GLU A 370 16.60 -16.92 10.61
N GLU A 371 17.00 -16.74 11.87
CA GLU A 371 16.06 -16.69 12.99
C GLU A 371 15.06 -15.53 12.88
N ALA A 372 15.51 -14.36 12.42
CA ALA A 372 14.65 -13.19 12.27
C ALA A 372 13.58 -13.35 11.18
N TYR A 373 13.87 -14.14 10.14
CA TYR A 373 12.96 -14.37 9.01
C TYR A 373 12.25 -15.74 9.04
N GLU A 374 12.54 -16.59 10.02
CA GLU A 374 11.83 -17.84 10.22
C GLU A 374 10.36 -17.58 10.60
N PRO A 375 9.38 -18.17 9.89
CA PRO A 375 7.97 -17.99 10.22
C PRO A 375 7.65 -18.43 11.65
N LEU A 376 6.84 -17.64 12.36
CA LEU A 376 6.44 -17.94 13.75
C LEU A 376 5.82 -19.35 13.89
N LEU A 377 5.05 -19.78 12.88
CA LEU A 377 4.44 -21.11 12.85
C LEU A 377 5.49 -22.23 12.71
N SER A 378 6.58 -21.99 11.96
CA SER A 378 7.70 -22.93 11.87
C SER A 378 8.38 -23.11 13.23
N LYS A 379 8.57 -22.03 13.99
CA LYS A 379 9.15 -22.05 15.35
C LYS A 379 8.39 -22.90 16.36
N ILE A 380 7.09 -23.13 16.13
CA ILE A 380 6.23 -23.93 17.02
C ILE A 380 5.83 -25.29 16.41
N GLY A 381 6.56 -25.77 15.40
CA GLY A 381 6.33 -27.07 14.78
C GLY A 381 5.17 -27.13 13.78
N LEU A 382 4.63 -25.98 13.37
CA LEU A 382 3.56 -25.85 12.37
C LEU A 382 4.09 -25.35 11.01
N GLY A 383 5.33 -25.71 10.65
CA GLY A 383 6.01 -25.27 9.42
C GLY A 383 5.29 -25.64 8.11
N PHE A 384 4.49 -26.71 8.12
CA PHE A 384 3.69 -27.10 6.95
C PHE A 384 2.71 -26.01 6.48
N ILE A 385 2.28 -25.09 7.36
CA ILE A 385 1.38 -23.99 7.01
C ILE A 385 2.11 -22.94 6.16
N PRO A 386 3.18 -22.28 6.63
CA PRO A 386 3.94 -21.34 5.81
C PRO A 386 4.51 -22.00 4.55
N ASP A 387 4.91 -23.27 4.60
CA ASP A 387 5.36 -24.01 3.42
C ASP A 387 4.24 -24.15 2.39
N ALA A 388 3.02 -24.48 2.82
CA ALA A 388 1.84 -24.54 1.94
C ALA A 388 1.49 -23.17 1.32
N PHE A 389 1.82 -22.07 1.99
CA PHE A 389 1.68 -20.71 1.46
C PHE A 389 2.91 -20.23 0.64
N GLY A 390 3.92 -21.08 0.45
CA GLY A 390 5.11 -20.77 -0.33
C GLY A 390 6.05 -19.78 0.36
N SER A 391 6.16 -19.86 1.68
CA SER A 391 7.14 -19.07 2.42
C SER A 391 8.55 -19.36 1.92
N LYS A 392 9.34 -18.30 1.73
CA LYS A 392 10.75 -18.39 1.33
C LYS A 392 11.59 -17.67 2.38
N PRO A 393 12.73 -18.23 2.80
CA PRO A 393 13.64 -17.51 3.69
C PRO A 393 14.18 -16.25 3.00
N LYS A 394 14.79 -15.37 3.80
CA LYS A 394 15.55 -14.23 3.26
C LYS A 394 16.60 -14.77 2.28
N ARG A 395 16.66 -14.20 1.08
CA ARG A 395 17.69 -14.51 0.08
C ARG A 395 18.61 -13.31 -0.05
N VAL A 396 19.91 -13.56 0.07
CA VAL A 396 20.97 -12.56 -0.13
C VAL A 396 21.87 -13.07 -1.23
N CYS A 397 22.23 -12.20 -2.17
CA CYS A 397 23.14 -12.54 -3.25
C CYS A 397 24.52 -11.92 -2.98
N ARG A 398 25.58 -12.55 -3.52
CA ARG A 398 26.92 -11.95 -3.57
C ARG A 398 26.93 -10.73 -4.49
N GLU A 399 26.33 -10.83 -5.67
CA GLU A 399 26.19 -9.70 -6.57
C GLU A 399 25.17 -8.72 -6.03
N ASP A 400 25.44 -7.43 -6.21
CA ASP A 400 24.53 -6.38 -5.81
C ASP A 400 23.34 -6.24 -6.76
N ILE A 401 22.23 -5.71 -6.25
CA ILE A 401 21.18 -5.11 -7.07
C ILE A 401 20.98 -3.63 -6.71
N VAL A 402 20.97 -2.78 -7.73
CA VAL A 402 20.77 -1.33 -7.61
C VAL A 402 19.48 -0.89 -8.29
N ALA A 403 18.82 0.14 -7.73
CA ALA A 403 17.69 0.81 -8.35
C ALA A 403 18.21 1.99 -9.18
N TRP A 404 18.49 1.75 -10.46
CA TRP A 404 19.09 2.73 -11.36
C TRP A 404 18.03 3.68 -11.94
N LEU A 405 18.01 4.93 -11.45
CA LEU A 405 17.15 6.03 -11.91
C LEU A 405 15.66 5.67 -12.05
N ILE A 406 15.20 4.65 -11.34
CA ILE A 406 13.82 4.19 -11.43
C ILE A 406 12.94 5.11 -10.59
N THR A 407 11.82 5.55 -11.17
CA THR A 407 10.83 6.35 -10.43
C THR A 407 9.94 5.42 -9.61
N TRP A 408 10.19 5.38 -8.30
CA TRP A 408 9.44 4.59 -7.33
C TRP A 408 8.20 5.35 -6.85
N ARG A 409 7.00 4.82 -7.13
CA ARG A 409 5.72 5.27 -6.55
C ARG A 409 4.73 4.10 -6.40
N GLY A 410 4.73 3.48 -5.22
CA GLY A 410 3.71 2.51 -4.81
C GLY A 410 3.82 1.13 -5.46
N GLU A 411 4.96 0.80 -6.04
CA GLU A 411 5.30 -0.59 -6.36
C GLU A 411 5.48 -1.37 -5.07
N THR A 412 4.82 -2.52 -4.95
CA THR A 412 4.86 -3.32 -3.73
C THR A 412 5.96 -4.37 -3.82
N TYR A 413 6.86 -4.35 -2.84
CA TYR A 413 7.70 -5.50 -2.51
C TYR A 413 6.87 -6.43 -1.66
N TYR A 414 6.54 -7.60 -2.20
CA TYR A 414 6.02 -8.72 -1.39
C TYR A 414 7.15 -9.67 -1.02
N THR A 415 8.36 -9.15 -0.89
CA THR A 415 9.57 -9.92 -0.66
C THR A 415 10.42 -9.22 0.39
N SER A 416 11.17 -10.02 1.15
CA SER A 416 12.26 -9.54 2.00
C SER A 416 13.47 -9.11 1.14
N SER A 417 13.26 -8.53 -0.04
CA SER A 417 14.33 -8.16 -0.96
C SER A 417 14.96 -6.83 -0.56
N GLU A 418 16.26 -6.70 -0.82
CA GLU A 418 17.00 -5.46 -0.63
C GLU A 418 17.50 -4.93 -1.97
N ILE A 419 17.56 -3.60 -2.08
CA ILE A 419 18.08 -2.92 -3.26
C ILE A 419 18.78 -1.64 -2.85
N LYS A 420 19.90 -1.34 -3.49
CA LYS A 420 20.66 -0.11 -3.24
C LYS A 420 20.10 1.04 -4.09
N PRO A 421 19.61 2.15 -3.50
CA PRO A 421 18.96 3.21 -4.27
C PRO A 421 19.97 4.11 -4.99
N LEU A 422 19.96 4.09 -6.34
CA LEU A 422 20.72 5.02 -7.20
C LEU A 422 19.76 5.91 -7.98
N MET A 423 19.09 6.80 -7.26
CA MET A 423 18.02 7.67 -7.76
C MET A 423 18.52 8.85 -8.60
N LYS A 424 19.81 9.19 -8.50
CA LYS A 424 20.47 10.26 -9.26
C LYS A 424 21.75 9.75 -9.91
N GLN A 425 22.09 10.28 -11.09
CA GLN A 425 23.26 9.82 -11.85
C GLN A 425 24.58 9.99 -11.09
N ASN A 426 24.71 11.08 -10.32
CA ASN A 426 25.90 11.38 -9.53
C ASN A 426 26.13 10.40 -8.35
N GLN A 427 25.20 9.48 -8.09
CA GLN A 427 25.37 8.42 -7.08
C GLN A 427 26.10 7.19 -7.64
N LEU A 428 26.24 7.07 -8.96
CA LEU A 428 26.89 5.90 -9.58
C LEU A 428 28.38 5.83 -9.26
N ALA A 429 29.13 6.91 -9.43
CA ALA A 429 30.57 6.92 -9.17
C ALA A 429 30.91 6.57 -7.70
N PRO A 430 30.29 7.19 -6.67
CA PRO A 430 30.50 6.79 -5.28
C PRO A 430 30.16 5.32 -5.02
N TYR A 431 29.12 4.78 -5.65
CA TYR A 431 28.75 3.37 -5.53
C TYR A 431 29.83 2.44 -6.12
N LEU A 432 30.34 2.76 -7.31
CA LEU A 432 31.42 2.01 -7.95
C LEU A 432 32.70 2.03 -7.11
N GLU A 433 33.04 3.19 -6.56
CA GLU A 433 34.25 3.40 -5.76
C GLU A 433 34.21 2.71 -4.39
N THR A 434 33.09 2.80 -3.68
CA THR A 434 33.03 2.40 -2.25
C THR A 434 32.43 1.02 -2.02
N LEU A 435 31.42 0.63 -2.82
CA LEU A 435 30.62 -0.56 -2.58
C LEU A 435 30.87 -1.66 -3.62
N ASN A 436 30.71 -1.34 -4.91
CA ASN A 436 30.79 -2.36 -5.97
C ASN A 436 32.23 -2.79 -6.27
N LYS A 437 33.18 -1.84 -6.36
CA LYS A 437 34.62 -2.10 -6.61
C LYS A 437 34.91 -2.91 -7.87
N GLY A 438 34.15 -2.68 -8.94
CA GLY A 438 34.37 -3.34 -10.24
C GLY A 438 33.91 -4.79 -10.29
N ASN A 439 32.91 -5.15 -9.47
CA ASN A 439 32.27 -6.45 -9.49
C ASN A 439 31.04 -6.46 -10.40
N THR A 440 30.64 -7.65 -10.84
CA THR A 440 29.35 -7.86 -11.51
C THR A 440 28.21 -7.45 -10.59
N PHE A 441 27.23 -6.74 -11.13
CA PHE A 441 26.02 -6.37 -10.38
C PHE A 441 24.80 -6.29 -11.31
N TYR A 442 23.63 -6.21 -10.70
CA TYR A 442 22.35 -6.09 -11.37
C TYR A 442 21.74 -4.70 -11.16
N ALA A 443 21.03 -4.20 -12.16
CA ALA A 443 20.33 -2.93 -12.10
C ALA A 443 18.87 -3.11 -12.46
N LEU A 444 17.99 -2.87 -11.48
CA LEU A 444 16.58 -2.65 -11.73
C LEU A 444 16.39 -1.24 -12.29
N THR A 445 15.80 -1.14 -13.47
CA THR A 445 15.63 0.11 -14.20
C THR A 445 14.32 0.11 -15.00
N GLN A 446 14.04 1.20 -15.71
CA GLN A 446 12.99 1.21 -16.73
C GLN A 446 13.49 0.56 -18.02
N ALA A 447 12.60 -0.10 -18.76
CA ALA A 447 12.95 -0.90 -19.94
C ALA A 447 13.81 -0.13 -20.98
N ASN A 448 13.54 1.16 -21.19
CA ASN A 448 14.25 2.01 -22.14
C ASN A 448 15.55 2.64 -21.61
N ARG A 449 15.97 2.37 -20.36
CA ARG A 449 17.13 3.02 -19.71
C ARG A 449 18.39 2.17 -19.61
N ILE A 450 18.37 0.95 -20.16
CA ILE A 450 19.52 0.02 -20.09
C ILE A 450 20.74 0.57 -20.85
N ASN A 451 20.53 1.16 -22.03
CA ASN A 451 21.63 1.80 -22.78
C ASN A 451 22.22 3.00 -22.01
N GLY A 452 21.37 3.78 -21.34
CA GLY A 452 21.82 4.89 -20.50
C GLY A 452 22.69 4.45 -19.33
N LEU A 453 22.40 3.27 -18.74
CA LEU A 453 23.27 2.66 -17.73
C LEU A 453 24.64 2.32 -18.29
N ARG A 454 24.71 1.69 -19.47
CA ARG A 454 25.98 1.33 -20.13
C ARG A 454 26.86 2.56 -20.35
N THR A 455 26.29 3.63 -20.91
CA THR A 455 27.01 4.87 -21.16
C THR A 455 27.52 5.51 -19.86
N ALA A 456 26.68 5.55 -18.82
CA ALA A 456 27.07 6.09 -17.52
C ALA A 456 28.20 5.26 -16.87
N LEU A 457 28.09 3.94 -16.90
CA LEU A 457 29.12 3.05 -16.33
C LEU A 457 30.49 3.27 -16.98
N ASN A 458 30.56 3.28 -18.31
CA ASN A 458 31.83 3.51 -19.01
C ASN A 458 32.41 4.90 -18.67
N ARG A 459 31.59 5.96 -18.65
CA ARG A 459 32.03 7.32 -18.32
C ARG A 459 32.57 7.44 -16.88
N GLU A 460 31.82 6.94 -15.90
CA GLU A 460 32.22 7.05 -14.50
C GLU A 460 33.44 6.15 -14.21
N THR A 461 33.52 4.96 -14.82
CA THR A 461 34.67 4.06 -14.68
C THR A 461 35.95 4.69 -15.21
N GLU A 462 35.92 5.32 -16.40
CA GLU A 462 37.07 6.05 -16.94
C GLU A 462 37.53 7.19 -16.03
N THR A 463 36.58 7.88 -15.39
CA THR A 463 36.88 8.95 -14.43
C THR A 463 37.55 8.40 -13.17
N LEU A 464 37.06 7.28 -12.64
CA LEU A 464 37.62 6.62 -11.45
C LEU A 464 38.95 5.92 -11.73
N LYS A 465 39.14 5.39 -12.95
CA LYS A 465 40.40 4.84 -13.44
C LYS A 465 41.51 5.88 -13.44
N LYS A 466 41.23 7.10 -13.92
CA LYS A 466 42.18 8.23 -13.85
C LYS A 466 42.56 8.64 -12.43
N LYS A 467 41.72 8.31 -11.44
CA LYS A 467 42.00 8.53 -10.01
C LYS A 467 42.74 7.36 -9.34
N GLY A 468 43.02 6.28 -10.06
CA GLY A 468 43.70 5.11 -9.51
C GLY A 468 42.84 4.30 -8.52
N VAL A 469 41.51 4.34 -8.64
CA VAL A 469 40.63 3.59 -7.72
C VAL A 469 40.83 2.08 -7.90
N PRO A 470 41.20 1.33 -6.83
CA PRO A 470 41.45 -0.11 -6.93
C PRO A 470 40.25 -0.91 -7.46
N GLY A 471 40.52 -1.91 -8.30
CA GLY A 471 39.49 -2.80 -8.88
C GLY A 471 38.76 -2.24 -10.11
N LEU A 472 39.02 -0.99 -10.49
CA LEU A 472 38.45 -0.34 -11.67
C LEU A 472 39.48 -0.02 -12.77
N THR A 473 40.78 -0.09 -12.46
CA THR A 473 41.87 0.33 -13.37
C THR A 473 42.02 -0.56 -14.59
N ASP A 474 41.75 -1.85 -14.45
CA ASP A 474 41.86 -2.87 -15.49
C ASP A 474 40.57 -3.03 -16.31
N ILE A 475 39.47 -2.35 -15.93
CA ILE A 475 38.21 -2.37 -16.66
C ILE A 475 38.34 -1.49 -17.91
N THR A 476 38.06 -2.09 -19.07
CA THR A 476 38.06 -1.41 -20.38
C THR A 476 36.66 -0.93 -20.76
N SER A 477 35.63 -1.71 -20.41
CA SER A 477 34.23 -1.39 -20.69
C SER A 477 33.29 -2.28 -19.87
N TRP A 478 31.99 -2.02 -19.93
CA TRP A 478 30.96 -2.84 -19.29
C TRP A 478 30.05 -3.55 -20.31
N LYS A 479 29.92 -4.87 -20.16
CA LYS A 479 28.87 -5.66 -20.82
C LYS A 479 27.57 -5.49 -20.03
N VAL A 480 26.63 -4.72 -20.58
CA VAL A 480 25.31 -4.50 -19.97
C VAL A 480 24.25 -5.19 -20.79
N GLU A 481 23.64 -6.24 -20.23
CA GLU A 481 22.66 -7.09 -20.90
C GLU A 481 21.31 -7.02 -20.20
N ALA A 482 20.22 -6.93 -20.96
CA ALA A 482 18.89 -7.06 -20.41
C ALA A 482 18.62 -8.55 -20.12
N VAL A 483 18.42 -8.89 -18.84
CA VAL A 483 18.18 -10.27 -18.40
C VAL A 483 16.70 -10.54 -18.07
N HIS A 484 15.92 -9.47 -17.85
CA HIS A 484 14.47 -9.52 -17.66
C HIS A 484 13.78 -8.33 -18.34
N GLN A 485 12.79 -8.60 -19.20
CA GLN A 485 11.99 -7.59 -19.93
C GLN A 485 10.53 -8.02 -20.10
N GLU A 486 9.91 -8.54 -19.04
CA GLU A 486 8.50 -8.99 -19.06
C GLU A 486 7.51 -7.87 -18.69
N SER A 487 8.00 -6.64 -18.62
CA SER A 487 7.24 -5.46 -18.24
C SER A 487 7.67 -4.28 -19.10
N ALA A 488 6.70 -3.49 -19.56
CA ALA A 488 6.97 -2.22 -20.21
C ALA A 488 7.63 -1.20 -19.27
N TYR A 489 7.50 -1.40 -17.95
CA TYR A 489 7.90 -0.42 -16.93
C TYR A 489 9.15 -0.81 -16.15
N PHE A 490 9.43 -2.11 -16.04
CA PHE A 490 10.55 -2.64 -15.28
C PHE A 490 11.42 -3.53 -16.16
N ALA A 491 12.72 -3.36 -16.02
CA ALA A 491 13.69 -4.29 -16.59
C ALA A 491 14.81 -4.54 -15.59
N LEU A 492 15.43 -5.70 -15.75
CA LEU A 492 16.66 -6.06 -15.04
C LEU A 492 17.79 -6.09 -16.04
N ALA A 493 18.85 -5.34 -15.75
CA ALA A 493 20.10 -5.42 -16.49
C ALA A 493 21.17 -6.09 -15.64
N LYS A 494 21.99 -6.94 -16.25
CA LYS A 494 23.23 -7.46 -15.66
C LYS A 494 24.39 -6.65 -16.24
N ALA A 495 25.19 -6.05 -15.36
CA ALA A 495 26.40 -5.31 -15.73
C ALA A 495 27.62 -6.14 -15.32
N THR A 496 28.39 -6.57 -16.31
CA THR A 496 29.61 -7.36 -16.14
C THR A 496 30.81 -6.55 -16.63
N PRO A 497 31.86 -6.35 -15.81
CA PRO A 497 33.05 -5.63 -16.23
C PRO A 497 33.84 -6.44 -17.27
N ILE A 498 34.32 -5.78 -18.33
CA ILE A 498 35.23 -6.36 -19.32
C ILE A 498 36.63 -5.85 -18.97
N ARG A 499 37.51 -6.74 -18.53
CA ARG A 499 38.87 -6.41 -18.12
C ARG A 499 39.83 -6.59 -19.30
N GLY A 500 40.73 -5.63 -19.49
CA GLY A 500 41.80 -5.69 -20.48
C GLY A 500 42.97 -6.56 -19.99
N PRO A 501 43.95 -6.87 -20.85
CA PRO A 501 45.21 -7.44 -20.38
C PRO A 501 45.83 -6.48 -19.36
N VAL A 502 46.19 -7.02 -18.19
CA VAL A 502 46.92 -6.29 -17.17
C VAL A 502 48.32 -6.07 -17.73
N GLU A 503 48.70 -4.82 -18.01
CA GLU A 503 50.13 -4.49 -18.07
C GLU A 503 50.63 -4.64 -16.64
N GLU A 504 51.31 -5.76 -16.35
CA GLU A 504 52.12 -5.89 -15.14
C GLU A 504 53.21 -4.81 -15.24
N GLU A 505 52.99 -3.66 -14.63
CA GLU A 505 54.09 -2.75 -14.32
C GLU A 505 55.04 -3.52 -13.38
N GLU A 506 56.20 -3.90 -13.92
CA GLU A 506 57.36 -4.39 -13.18
C GLU A 506 57.69 -3.41 -12.04
N VAL A 507 57.16 -3.68 -10.85
CA VAL A 507 57.68 -3.12 -9.61
C VAL A 507 58.80 -4.02 -9.13
N ASP A 508 59.96 -3.93 -9.78
CA ASP A 508 61.22 -4.39 -9.20
C ASP A 508 62.28 -3.29 -9.32
N LYS A 509 62.16 -2.30 -8.44
CA LYS A 509 63.29 -1.48 -7.99
C LYS A 509 63.20 -1.31 -6.48
N PRO A 510 64.23 -1.71 -5.71
CA PRO A 510 64.26 -1.48 -4.29
C PRO A 510 64.40 0.02 -4.00
N ALA A 511 63.55 0.53 -3.11
CA ALA A 511 63.64 1.90 -2.60
C ALA A 511 64.88 2.06 -1.69
N PRO A 512 65.56 3.22 -1.71
CA PRO A 512 66.61 3.52 -0.75
C PRO A 512 66.02 3.83 0.63
N GLU A 513 66.70 3.36 1.66
CA GLU A 513 66.37 3.54 3.09
C GLU A 513 66.06 5.01 3.44
N SER A 514 64.91 5.24 4.07
CA SER A 514 64.58 6.49 4.75
C SER A 514 64.45 6.25 6.26
N GLU A 515 65.04 7.16 7.02
CA GLU A 515 65.17 7.25 8.48
C GLU A 515 63.83 7.13 9.26
N PRO A 516 63.88 6.77 10.57
CA PRO A 516 62.70 6.34 11.32
C PRO A 516 61.70 7.47 11.62
N GLU A 517 60.42 7.10 11.55
CA GLU A 517 59.22 7.92 11.79
C GLU A 517 59.16 8.51 13.21
N GLU A 518 58.91 9.82 13.31
CA GLU A 518 58.34 10.46 14.51
C GLU A 518 56.82 10.24 14.55
N GLU A 519 56.30 9.87 15.73
CA GLU A 519 54.87 9.61 15.99
C GLU A 519 53.97 10.81 15.65
N PRO A 520 52.78 10.60 15.05
CA PRO A 520 51.87 11.69 14.74
C PRO A 520 51.12 12.18 15.99
N VAL A 521 51.25 13.48 16.24
CA VAL A 521 50.47 14.26 17.21
C VAL A 521 49.00 14.32 16.78
N ASP A 522 48.13 13.93 17.71
CA ASP A 522 46.67 13.94 17.60
C ASP A 522 46.14 15.39 17.50
N ILE A 523 45.61 15.77 16.34
CA ILE A 523 44.93 17.06 16.13
C ILE A 523 43.47 16.77 15.77
N PRO A 524 42.49 17.13 16.61
CA PRO A 524 41.08 16.94 16.30
C PRO A 524 40.63 17.98 15.25
N PRO A 525 39.78 17.59 14.26
CA PRO A 525 39.20 18.57 13.36
C PRO A 525 38.19 19.46 14.10
N PRO A 526 38.14 20.77 13.79
CA PRO A 526 37.32 21.74 14.50
C PRO A 526 35.89 21.76 13.96
N GLY A 527 34.93 21.74 14.90
CA GLY A 527 33.57 22.24 14.69
C GLY A 527 32.55 21.23 14.18
N MET A 528 31.86 20.58 15.13
CA MET A 528 30.40 20.38 15.09
C MET A 528 29.86 20.27 16.50
#